data_AF-A0A937DIB7-F1
#
_entry.id   AF-A0A937DIB7-F1
#
_cell.length_a   1.000
_cell.length_b   1.000
_cell.length_c   1.000
_cell.angle_alpha   90.00
_cell.angle_beta   90.00
_cell.angle_gamma   90.00
#
_symmetry.space_group_name_H-M   'P 1'
#
loop_
_entity.id
_entity.type
_entity.pdbx_description
1 polymer ?
#
loop_
_entity_poly.entity_id
_entity_poly.type
_entity_poly.pdbx_seq_one_letter_code
_entity_poly.pdbx_strand_id
1 'polypeptide(L)'
;MRMRHVKSGMGMNGFAPQGTRAAQGVKPHGDTISGRVVLFGNSDVEMAVCKPVEQMDYFYKNGQGDECIFVHFGSGVCHTMLGALRFGPKDYIIIPKGIIYKMTWDEPGATAEEIFSGKTKNKSKKGKGDDAWRPAGAPENWTREQMPLGKYLLIETTNGSHIAPPPRYVSKATGQFLEHAPYCERDLRLPVNEPESGMPMFVEQYGEFEVRVKARDRMHSYVFHYHPLDIIGWDGCYYPYIFNIEDFAPITGKLHMPPPIHQTFEAHNFVICSFCPRMLDWHPHAIKVPYNHSNIDSDEVLYYVEGNFGSRKGIEVGSLTLHPQGIPHGPHPGTIEASMQHAYTGELAVMCDTFRPLFPTKAALELEDIKYPASWEGEHFPRLKANQPVGGNFVQGKIKGKKIKAKFGEMVDFGGDNRPPAFALSPTAPAAGSGANTWAPNPPAPATAPAQASSNGVHANGSNGHAKKNGSTTKLNGARAEVKAMTKPAGKKR
;
A
#
# COMPACT_ATOMS: atom_id res chain seq x y z
N MET A 1 -14.96 -7.50 30.63
CA MET A 1 -13.86 -8.49 30.69
C MET A 1 -12.65 -7.81 31.31
N ARG A 2 -12.14 -8.27 32.46
CA ARG A 2 -10.87 -7.79 33.03
C ARG A 2 -9.80 -8.86 32.75
N MET A 3 -8.83 -8.56 31.89
CA MET A 3 -7.70 -9.44 31.62
C MET A 3 -6.71 -9.41 32.79
N ARG A 4 -6.09 -10.56 33.05
CA ARG A 4 -5.11 -10.79 34.12
C ARG A 4 -3.78 -10.14 33.73
N HIS A 5 -3.09 -9.57 34.72
CA HIS A 5 -1.68 -9.16 34.61
C HIS A 5 -0.80 -10.34 34.20
N VAL A 6 -0.04 -10.20 33.12
CA VAL A 6 1.19 -10.95 32.90
C VAL A 6 2.34 -10.00 33.24
N LYS A 7 3.00 -10.22 34.38
CA LYS A 7 4.29 -9.58 34.67
C LYS A 7 5.34 -10.32 33.83
N SER A 8 5.79 -9.74 32.73
CA SER A 8 6.95 -10.25 31.98
C SER A 8 8.24 -9.85 32.71
N GLY A 9 8.61 -10.64 33.72
CA GLY A 9 9.89 -10.57 34.42
C GLY A 9 10.94 -11.56 33.90
N MET A 10 10.95 -11.84 32.59
CA MET A 10 11.94 -12.70 31.95
C MET A 10 12.60 -11.88 30.84
N GLY A 11 13.92 -11.77 30.87
CA GLY A 11 14.70 -11.15 29.80
C GLY A 11 14.39 -11.83 28.46
N MET A 12 13.70 -11.11 27.58
CA MET A 12 13.24 -11.60 26.29
C MET A 12 14.28 -11.31 25.21
N ASN A 13 15.38 -12.07 25.21
CA ASN A 13 16.26 -12.16 24.05
C ASN A 13 15.68 -13.22 23.10
N GLY A 14 14.77 -12.84 22.19
CA GLY A 14 14.28 -13.78 21.17
C GLY A 14 12.93 -13.48 20.49
N PHE A 15 12.29 -12.34 20.74
CA PHE A 15 11.08 -11.98 19.99
C PHE A 15 11.44 -11.25 18.69
N ALA A 16 10.65 -11.51 17.63
CA ALA A 16 10.71 -10.76 16.37
C ALA A 16 10.64 -9.25 16.65
N PRO A 17 11.34 -8.41 15.87
CA PRO A 17 11.39 -6.96 16.10
C PRO A 17 9.99 -6.35 16.07
N GLN A 18 9.51 -5.87 17.21
CA GLN A 18 8.15 -5.33 17.35
C GLN A 18 8.06 -3.82 17.10
N GLY A 19 9.18 -3.16 16.81
CA GLY A 19 9.18 -1.78 16.38
C GLY A 19 10.53 -1.33 15.91
N THR A 20 10.52 -0.55 14.84
CA THR A 20 11.74 -0.01 14.29
C THR A 20 11.60 1.50 14.13
N ARG A 21 12.69 2.24 14.37
CA ARG A 21 12.82 3.56 13.75
C ARG A 21 13.29 3.41 12.29
N ALA A 22 13.06 2.24 11.65
CA ALA A 22 13.87 1.75 10.54
C ALA A 22 13.86 2.68 9.34
N ALA A 23 12.70 3.16 8.93
CA ALA A 23 12.61 3.95 7.73
C ALA A 23 13.27 5.34 7.83
N GLN A 24 13.61 5.82 9.04
CA GLN A 24 14.43 7.03 9.20
C GLN A 24 15.92 6.74 8.98
N GLY A 25 16.43 5.63 9.54
CA GLY A 25 17.86 5.30 9.55
C GLY A 25 18.40 4.75 8.22
N VAL A 26 17.53 4.43 7.25
CA VAL A 26 17.95 4.08 5.88
C VAL A 26 18.78 5.23 5.28
N LYS A 27 20.01 4.93 4.86
CA LYS A 27 20.93 5.92 4.29
C LYS A 27 20.61 6.21 2.81
N PRO A 28 20.74 7.46 2.36
CA PRO A 28 20.57 7.81 0.95
C PRO A 28 21.70 7.21 0.11
N HIS A 29 21.34 6.54 -0.99
CA HIS A 29 22.27 5.97 -1.97
C HIS A 29 21.52 5.55 -3.25
N GLY A 30 22.25 5.36 -4.33
CA GLY A 30 21.74 4.83 -5.61
C GLY A 30 20.65 5.68 -6.26
N ASP A 31 20.03 5.08 -7.27
CA ASP A 31 18.88 5.63 -8.01
C ASP A 31 17.55 5.05 -7.46
N THR A 32 16.44 5.35 -8.15
CA THR A 32 15.11 4.85 -7.80
C THR A 32 15.03 3.33 -7.64
N ILE A 33 15.80 2.52 -8.35
CA ILE A 33 15.78 1.06 -8.25
C ILE A 33 16.94 0.57 -7.37
N SER A 34 18.16 1.03 -7.64
CA SER A 34 19.36 0.54 -6.94
C SER A 34 19.47 1.02 -5.49
N GLY A 35 18.78 2.11 -5.11
CA GLY A 35 18.74 2.66 -3.75
C GLY A 35 17.70 2.02 -2.82
N ARG A 36 16.93 1.04 -3.30
CA ARG A 36 15.88 0.36 -2.51
C ARG A 36 16.50 -0.49 -1.40
N VAL A 37 16.12 -0.23 -0.16
CA VAL A 37 16.46 -1.09 0.99
C VAL A 37 15.22 -1.84 1.43
N VAL A 38 15.16 -3.14 1.10
CA VAL A 38 14.10 -4.03 1.58
C VAL A 38 14.25 -4.21 3.09
N LEU A 39 13.20 -3.87 3.83
CA LEU A 39 13.16 -3.96 5.28
C LEU A 39 12.41 -5.21 5.73
N PHE A 40 11.32 -5.54 5.05
CA PHE A 40 10.47 -6.68 5.40
C PHE A 40 10.00 -7.39 4.14
N GLY A 41 9.81 -8.70 4.24
CA GLY A 41 9.23 -9.45 3.14
C GLY A 41 8.79 -10.85 3.51
N ASN A 42 7.95 -11.44 2.66
CA ASN A 42 7.58 -12.83 2.68
C ASN A 42 7.35 -13.31 1.23
N SER A 43 6.67 -14.43 1.03
CA SER A 43 6.42 -14.95 -0.33
C SER A 43 5.40 -14.13 -1.13
N ASP A 44 4.62 -13.26 -0.47
CA ASP A 44 3.54 -12.49 -1.09
C ASP A 44 3.91 -11.02 -1.36
N VAL A 45 4.72 -10.41 -0.49
CA VAL A 45 5.07 -8.99 -0.56
C VAL A 45 6.48 -8.69 -0.04
N GLU A 46 7.13 -7.69 -0.64
CA GLU A 46 8.32 -7.02 -0.14
C GLU A 46 8.03 -5.54 0.14
N MET A 47 8.55 -5.02 1.26
CA MET A 47 8.46 -3.61 1.63
C MET A 47 9.85 -3.00 1.71
N ALA A 48 10.08 -1.93 0.96
CA ALA A 48 11.38 -1.25 0.92
C ALA A 48 11.25 0.25 1.13
N VAL A 49 12.32 0.88 1.60
CA VAL A 49 12.45 2.34 1.63
C VAL A 49 13.57 2.74 0.70
N CYS A 50 13.37 3.79 -0.07
CA CYS A 50 14.39 4.32 -0.98
C CYS A 50 14.54 5.82 -0.75
N LYS A 51 15.80 6.28 -0.75
CA LYS A 51 16.20 7.69 -0.67
C LYS A 51 17.22 7.95 -1.79
N PRO A 52 16.76 8.13 -3.05
CA PRO A 52 17.64 8.20 -4.20
C PRO A 52 18.52 9.46 -4.14
N VAL A 53 19.76 9.30 -4.60
CA VAL A 53 20.76 10.37 -4.74
C VAL A 53 21.16 10.60 -6.20
N GLU A 54 20.83 9.64 -7.06
CA GLU A 54 21.11 9.64 -8.49
C GLU A 54 19.81 9.54 -9.29
N GLN A 55 19.79 10.15 -10.48
CA GLN A 55 18.74 9.91 -11.46
C GLN A 55 18.98 8.57 -12.13
N MET A 56 17.91 7.90 -12.57
CA MET A 56 18.07 6.72 -13.42
C MET A 56 18.70 7.11 -14.76
N ASP A 57 19.70 6.36 -15.22
CA ASP A 57 20.27 6.46 -16.57
C ASP A 57 19.76 5.36 -17.51
N TYR A 58 19.10 4.33 -16.97
CA TYR A 58 18.44 3.22 -17.69
C TYR A 58 16.90 3.26 -17.58
N PHE A 59 16.23 2.38 -18.34
CA PHE A 59 14.83 2.02 -18.15
C PHE A 59 14.71 0.75 -17.32
N TYR A 60 13.66 0.64 -16.52
CA TYR A 60 13.41 -0.51 -15.67
C TYR A 60 12.06 -1.15 -15.97
N LYS A 61 11.98 -2.47 -15.76
CA LYS A 61 10.76 -3.25 -15.83
C LYS A 61 10.76 -4.28 -14.71
N ASN A 62 9.74 -4.24 -13.87
CA ASN A 62 9.48 -5.37 -12.98
C ASN A 62 8.72 -6.46 -13.74
N GLY A 63 9.38 -7.58 -14.01
CA GLY A 63 8.79 -8.73 -14.70
C GLY A 63 8.09 -9.73 -13.77
N GLN A 64 8.12 -9.53 -12.46
CA GLN A 64 7.61 -10.48 -11.46
C GLN A 64 6.40 -9.95 -10.70
N GLY A 65 6.40 -8.66 -10.38
CA GLY A 65 5.46 -8.08 -9.41
C GLY A 65 4.96 -6.70 -9.80
N ASP A 66 3.78 -6.38 -9.28
CA ASP A 66 3.21 -5.05 -9.31
C ASP A 66 3.88 -4.21 -8.22
N GLU A 67 4.16 -2.95 -8.51
CA GLU A 67 4.81 -2.02 -7.59
C GLU A 67 3.82 -0.94 -7.15
N CYS A 68 3.71 -0.72 -5.84
CA CYS A 68 3.07 0.45 -5.25
C CYS A 68 4.15 1.33 -4.63
N ILE A 69 4.43 2.46 -5.27
CA ILE A 69 5.43 3.44 -4.82
C ILE A 69 4.68 4.58 -4.14
N PHE A 70 4.79 4.68 -2.82
CA PHE A 70 4.27 5.82 -2.06
C PHE A 70 5.36 6.88 -1.88
N VAL A 71 5.24 7.99 -2.60
CA VAL A 71 6.19 9.11 -2.58
C VAL A 71 6.00 9.91 -1.31
N HIS A 72 6.81 9.66 -0.27
CA HIS A 72 6.73 10.45 0.97
C HIS A 72 7.24 11.88 0.75
N PHE A 73 8.34 12.03 0.00
CA PHE A 73 8.96 13.31 -0.29
C PHE A 73 9.54 13.33 -1.71
N GLY A 74 9.51 14.50 -2.34
CA GLY A 74 9.99 14.73 -3.70
C GLY A 74 8.86 14.72 -4.73
N SER A 75 9.22 15.09 -5.95
CA SER A 75 8.34 15.11 -7.12
C SER A 75 9.13 14.77 -8.38
N GLY A 76 8.44 14.53 -9.48
CA GLY A 76 9.09 14.22 -10.73
C GLY A 76 8.13 13.65 -11.77
N VAL A 77 8.70 12.96 -12.75
CA VAL A 77 7.95 12.30 -13.82
C VAL A 77 8.35 10.83 -13.87
N CYS A 78 7.35 9.95 -13.80
CA CYS A 78 7.49 8.54 -14.15
C CYS A 78 7.13 8.40 -15.63
N HIS A 79 8.14 8.27 -16.48
CA HIS A 79 7.96 8.02 -17.91
C HIS A 79 7.71 6.53 -18.10
N THR A 80 6.51 6.15 -18.54
CA THR A 80 6.16 4.76 -18.80
C THR A 80 5.96 4.53 -20.30
N MET A 81 6.03 3.28 -20.73
CA MET A 81 5.76 2.93 -22.14
C MET A 81 4.32 3.28 -22.57
N LEU A 82 3.42 3.57 -21.62
CA LEU A 82 2.03 3.96 -21.87
C LEU A 82 1.78 5.47 -21.71
N GLY A 83 2.83 6.26 -21.46
CA GLY A 83 2.73 7.69 -21.21
C GLY A 83 3.39 8.12 -19.91
N ALA A 84 3.42 9.42 -19.67
CA ALA A 84 4.08 10.00 -18.53
C ALA A 84 3.10 10.25 -17.37
N LEU A 85 3.60 10.07 -16.14
CA LEU A 85 2.88 10.32 -14.91
C LEU A 85 3.68 11.33 -14.07
N ARG A 86 3.18 12.56 -13.96
CA ARG A 86 3.74 13.58 -13.05
C ARG A 86 3.37 13.23 -11.62
N PHE A 87 4.35 12.95 -10.77
CA PHE A 87 4.14 12.61 -9.36
C PHE A 87 4.64 13.72 -8.43
N GLY A 88 4.06 13.77 -7.24
CA GLY A 88 4.44 14.65 -6.16
C GLY A 88 4.34 13.95 -4.79
N PRO A 89 4.50 14.72 -3.70
CA PRO A 89 4.38 14.18 -2.35
C PRO A 89 3.02 13.54 -2.11
N LYS A 90 3.05 12.43 -1.37
CA LYS A 90 1.91 11.62 -0.95
C LYS A 90 1.15 10.90 -2.07
N ASP A 91 1.75 10.83 -3.25
CA ASP A 91 1.27 10.03 -4.36
C ASP A 91 1.57 8.55 -4.16
N TYR A 92 0.57 7.70 -4.36
CA TYR A 92 0.75 6.31 -4.74
C TYR A 92 0.91 6.23 -6.27
N ILE A 93 2.04 5.73 -6.74
CA ILE A 93 2.24 5.34 -8.13
C ILE A 93 2.07 3.83 -8.21
N ILE A 94 1.02 3.39 -8.89
CA ILE A 94 0.76 1.97 -9.13
C ILE A 94 1.34 1.62 -10.49
N ILE A 95 2.33 0.73 -10.50
CA ILE A 95 3.01 0.26 -11.69
C ILE A 95 2.75 -1.25 -11.84
N PRO A 96 1.84 -1.62 -12.75
CA PRO A 96 1.61 -3.00 -13.14
C PRO A 96 2.89 -3.75 -13.52
N LYS A 97 2.99 -5.04 -13.17
CA LYS A 97 4.10 -5.87 -13.66
C LYS A 97 4.15 -5.84 -15.18
N GLY A 98 5.36 -5.70 -15.69
CA GLY A 98 5.64 -5.71 -17.13
C GLY A 98 5.69 -4.34 -17.79
N ILE A 99 5.31 -3.26 -17.10
CA ILE A 99 5.44 -1.89 -17.60
C ILE A 99 6.92 -1.47 -17.57
N ILE A 100 7.44 -1.04 -18.72
CA ILE A 100 8.74 -0.38 -18.79
C ILE A 100 8.55 1.06 -18.33
N TYR A 101 9.40 1.52 -17.41
CA TYR A 101 9.41 2.91 -16.96
C TYR A 101 10.81 3.43 -16.63
N LYS A 102 10.90 4.76 -16.55
CA LYS A 102 12.04 5.50 -16.03
C LYS A 102 11.52 6.65 -15.17
N MET A 103 11.98 6.75 -13.93
CA MET A 103 11.64 7.88 -13.05
C MET A 103 12.73 8.94 -13.11
N THR A 104 12.29 10.17 -13.35
CA THR A 104 13.13 11.37 -13.29
C THR A 104 12.62 12.24 -12.15
N TRP A 105 13.44 12.47 -11.13
CA TRP A 105 13.11 13.35 -10.01
C TRP A 105 13.35 14.82 -10.39
N ASP A 106 12.47 15.71 -9.93
CA ASP A 106 12.74 17.14 -10.00
C ASP A 106 13.86 17.52 -9.00
N GLU A 107 14.54 18.64 -9.24
CA GLU A 107 15.32 19.28 -8.18
C GLU A 107 14.39 19.64 -7.01
N PRO A 108 14.72 19.25 -5.76
CA PRO A 108 13.76 19.45 -4.69
C PRO A 108 13.58 20.93 -4.32
N GLY A 109 12.40 21.26 -3.78
CA GLY A 109 12.00 22.63 -3.41
C GLY A 109 11.10 23.34 -4.42
N ALA A 110 10.52 22.61 -5.39
CA ALA A 110 9.44 23.11 -6.24
C ALA A 110 8.10 23.11 -5.47
N THR A 111 7.29 24.16 -5.62
CA THR A 111 5.93 24.19 -5.05
C THR A 111 4.99 23.23 -5.79
N ALA A 112 3.88 22.81 -5.17
CA ALA A 112 2.87 22.00 -5.84
C ALA A 112 2.39 22.66 -7.16
N GLU A 113 2.18 23.98 -7.16
CA GLU A 113 1.80 24.71 -8.38
C GLU A 113 2.93 24.69 -9.43
N GLU A 114 4.19 24.81 -9.03
CA GLU A 114 5.34 24.65 -9.94
C GLU A 114 5.38 23.23 -10.52
N ILE A 115 5.15 22.21 -9.68
CA ILE A 115 5.15 20.80 -10.05
C ILE A 115 4.05 20.50 -11.06
N PHE A 116 2.82 20.96 -10.83
CA PHE A 116 1.65 20.59 -11.64
C PHE A 116 1.34 21.54 -12.80
N SER A 117 2.01 22.69 -12.89
CA SER A 117 1.86 23.63 -14.02
C SER A 117 2.80 23.34 -15.20
N GLY A 118 3.69 22.35 -15.09
CA GLY A 118 4.69 22.03 -16.12
C GLY A 118 5.76 23.11 -16.32
N LYS A 119 5.81 24.14 -15.44
CA LYS A 119 6.75 25.27 -15.53
C LYS A 119 7.96 25.13 -14.62
N THR A 120 8.25 23.93 -14.11
CA THR A 120 9.53 23.61 -13.46
C THR A 120 10.64 23.72 -14.49
N LYS A 121 11.17 24.93 -14.68
CA LYS A 121 12.48 25.07 -15.28
C LYS A 121 13.45 24.38 -14.34
N ASN A 122 14.20 23.40 -14.84
CA ASN A 122 15.42 22.87 -14.23
C ASN A 122 16.48 24.00 -14.16
N LYS A 123 16.15 25.08 -13.44
CA LYS A 123 17.08 26.12 -13.05
C LYS A 123 17.57 25.66 -11.70
N SER A 124 18.81 25.19 -11.65
CA SER A 124 19.54 25.04 -10.39
C SER A 124 19.42 26.36 -9.61
N LYS A 125 18.47 26.46 -8.67
CA LYS A 125 18.46 27.55 -7.69
C LYS A 125 19.52 27.20 -6.65
N LYS A 126 20.79 27.23 -7.08
CA LYS A 126 21.95 27.22 -6.18
C LYS A 126 21.76 28.39 -5.22
N GLY A 127 21.52 28.10 -3.93
CA GLY A 127 21.58 29.12 -2.88
C GLY A 127 20.29 29.46 -2.14
N LYS A 128 19.18 28.72 -2.27
CA LYS A 128 18.16 28.73 -1.22
C LYS A 128 18.52 27.65 -0.20
N GLY A 129 18.76 28.03 1.05
CA GLY A 129 19.12 27.10 2.14
C GLY A 129 18.03 26.05 2.40
N ASP A 130 18.30 25.12 3.33
CA ASP A 130 17.45 23.95 3.63
C ASP A 130 15.97 24.28 3.89
N ASP A 131 15.67 25.49 4.35
CA ASP A 131 14.30 25.94 4.65
C ASP A 131 13.37 26.02 3.43
N ALA A 132 13.90 26.16 2.20
CA ALA A 132 13.07 26.13 0.98
C ALA A 132 12.90 24.72 0.39
N TRP A 133 13.74 23.77 0.83
CA TRP A 133 13.77 22.38 0.38
C TRP A 133 12.88 21.50 1.27
N ARG A 134 12.89 21.76 2.59
CA ARG A 134 12.15 20.99 3.60
C ARG A 134 10.64 21.25 3.46
N PRO A 135 9.79 20.21 3.32
CA PRO A 135 8.35 20.38 3.32
C PRO A 135 7.85 21.09 4.57
N ALA A 136 6.77 21.87 4.43
CA ALA A 136 6.07 22.41 5.59
C ALA A 136 5.63 21.26 6.50
N GLY A 137 5.97 21.35 7.80
CA GLY A 137 5.63 20.31 8.77
C GLY A 137 6.60 19.11 8.85
N ALA A 138 7.62 19.04 7.98
CA ALA A 138 8.65 18.02 8.10
C ALA A 138 9.57 18.27 9.32
N PRO A 139 10.09 17.21 9.98
CA PRO A 139 11.01 17.34 11.10
C PRO A 139 12.24 18.21 10.78
N GLU A 140 12.73 18.98 11.76
CA GLU A 140 13.88 19.88 11.56
C GLU A 140 15.14 19.15 11.10
N ASN A 141 15.31 17.90 11.49
CA ASN A 141 16.45 17.07 11.12
C ASN A 141 16.38 16.53 9.67
N TRP A 142 15.29 16.77 8.94
CA TRP A 142 15.20 16.46 7.51
C TRP A 142 16.02 17.48 6.72
N THR A 143 17.11 16.99 6.16
CA THR A 143 18.09 17.79 5.41
C THR A 143 18.23 17.31 3.99
N ARG A 144 18.72 18.20 3.12
CA ARG A 144 18.98 17.86 1.71
C ARG A 144 19.98 16.71 1.58
N GLU A 145 20.97 16.61 2.45
CA GLU A 145 21.93 15.51 2.48
C GLU A 145 21.27 14.16 2.75
N GLN A 146 20.21 14.13 3.58
CA GLN A 146 19.53 12.89 3.93
C GLN A 146 18.58 12.38 2.84
N MET A 147 18.01 13.27 2.02
CA MET A 147 17.06 12.91 0.96
C MET A 147 17.31 13.72 -0.33
N PRO A 148 18.49 13.60 -0.99
CA PRO A 148 18.91 14.54 -2.03
C PRO A 148 17.92 14.73 -3.19
N LEU A 149 17.21 13.68 -3.60
CA LEU A 149 16.15 13.76 -4.61
C LEU A 149 14.74 13.55 -4.03
N GLY A 150 14.60 12.64 -3.07
CA GLY A 150 13.29 12.28 -2.53
C GLY A 150 13.36 11.16 -1.49
N LYS A 151 12.19 10.72 -1.04
CA LYS A 151 11.99 9.52 -0.23
C LYS A 151 10.69 8.86 -0.61
N TYR A 152 10.72 7.54 -0.80
CA TYR A 152 9.49 6.79 -1.03
C TYR A 152 9.50 5.44 -0.28
N LEU A 153 8.30 4.94 0.00
CA LEU A 153 8.02 3.58 0.47
C LEU A 153 7.59 2.73 -0.74
N LEU A 154 8.19 1.57 -0.91
CA LEU A 154 7.79 0.55 -1.89
C LEU A 154 7.00 -0.54 -1.18
N ILE A 155 5.90 -0.95 -1.79
CA ILE A 155 5.19 -2.20 -1.49
C ILE A 155 5.08 -2.96 -2.82
N GLU A 156 5.77 -4.07 -2.94
CA GLU A 156 5.91 -4.84 -4.19
C GLU A 156 5.34 -6.25 -4.02
N THR A 157 4.53 -6.74 -4.96
CA THR A 157 4.08 -8.15 -4.94
C THR A 157 5.23 -9.08 -5.34
N THR A 158 5.42 -10.18 -4.61
CA THR A 158 6.43 -11.20 -4.94
C THR A 158 5.81 -12.52 -5.40
N ASN A 159 4.49 -12.66 -5.26
CA ASN A 159 3.73 -13.84 -5.67
C ASN A 159 3.09 -13.71 -7.07
N GLY A 160 3.38 -12.63 -7.81
CA GLY A 160 2.79 -12.35 -9.11
C GLY A 160 1.32 -11.90 -9.06
N SER A 161 0.76 -11.63 -7.88
CA SER A 161 -0.56 -11.01 -7.75
C SER A 161 -0.57 -9.56 -8.22
N HIS A 162 -1.78 -9.02 -8.35
CA HIS A 162 -2.02 -7.66 -8.83
C HIS A 162 -2.41 -6.76 -7.66
N ILE A 163 -1.90 -5.52 -7.65
CA ILE A 163 -2.34 -4.50 -6.69
C ILE A 163 -3.53 -3.77 -7.32
N ALA A 164 -4.70 -3.90 -6.72
CA ALA A 164 -5.95 -3.36 -7.24
C ALA A 164 -6.78 -2.69 -6.14
N PRO A 165 -7.79 -1.87 -6.51
CA PRO A 165 -8.82 -1.46 -5.57
C PRO A 165 -9.45 -2.68 -4.88
N PRO A 166 -9.75 -2.62 -3.57
CA PRO A 166 -10.43 -3.69 -2.87
C PRO A 166 -11.71 -4.12 -3.60
N PRO A 167 -11.97 -5.43 -3.77
CA PRO A 167 -13.13 -5.91 -4.53
C PRO A 167 -14.48 -5.40 -4.03
N ARG A 168 -14.56 -5.00 -2.75
CA ARG A 168 -15.77 -4.42 -2.16
C ARG A 168 -16.05 -2.98 -2.59
N TYR A 169 -15.10 -2.29 -3.22
CA TYR A 169 -15.28 -0.94 -3.74
C TYR A 169 -15.63 -0.94 -5.22
N VAL A 170 -15.61 -2.09 -5.89
CA VAL A 170 -15.85 -2.21 -7.34
C VAL A 170 -17.07 -3.09 -7.60
N SER A 171 -17.99 -2.60 -8.42
CA SER A 171 -19.16 -3.35 -8.87
C SER A 171 -18.73 -4.53 -9.74
N LYS A 172 -19.11 -5.74 -9.33
CA LYS A 172 -18.90 -6.95 -10.15
C LYS A 172 -19.69 -6.93 -11.47
N ALA A 173 -20.78 -6.17 -11.54
CA ALA A 173 -21.64 -6.11 -12.71
C ALA A 173 -21.16 -5.10 -13.76
N THR A 174 -20.58 -3.98 -13.32
CA THR A 174 -20.20 -2.87 -14.21
C THR A 174 -18.70 -2.62 -14.29
N GLY A 175 -17.91 -3.14 -13.34
CA GLY A 175 -16.47 -2.86 -13.22
C GLY A 175 -16.15 -1.44 -12.72
N GLN A 176 -17.16 -0.64 -12.36
CA GLN A 176 -17.01 0.72 -11.87
C GLN A 176 -16.92 0.75 -10.34
N PHE A 177 -16.32 1.80 -9.80
CA PHE A 177 -16.35 2.05 -8.36
C PHE A 177 -17.79 2.21 -7.85
N LEU A 178 -18.03 1.73 -6.63
CA LEU A 178 -19.31 1.87 -5.93
C LEU A 178 -19.38 3.25 -5.26
N GLU A 179 -20.59 3.78 -5.10
CA GLU A 179 -20.83 5.13 -4.55
C GLU A 179 -20.25 5.34 -3.14
N HIS A 180 -20.10 4.26 -2.36
CA HIS A 180 -19.54 4.30 -1.02
C HIS A 180 -18.01 4.07 -0.98
N ALA A 181 -17.36 3.87 -2.12
CA ALA A 181 -15.92 3.73 -2.18
C ALA A 181 -15.25 5.03 -1.71
N PRO A 182 -14.12 4.95 -0.96
CA PRO A 182 -13.44 6.13 -0.42
C PRO A 182 -12.67 6.92 -1.48
N TYR A 183 -12.66 6.47 -2.73
CA TYR A 183 -12.10 7.16 -3.90
C TYR A 183 -12.72 6.54 -5.15
N CYS A 184 -12.65 7.23 -6.28
CA CYS A 184 -13.18 6.73 -7.56
C CYS A 184 -12.28 7.09 -8.73
N GLU A 185 -12.73 6.80 -9.95
CA GLU A 185 -11.98 6.99 -11.19
C GLU A 185 -11.51 8.44 -11.39
N ARG A 186 -12.25 9.42 -10.87
CA ARG A 186 -11.92 10.86 -10.97
C ARG A 186 -10.64 11.21 -10.21
N ASP A 187 -10.33 10.47 -9.16
CA ASP A 187 -9.20 10.74 -8.27
C ASP A 187 -7.91 10.08 -8.82
N LEU A 188 -8.02 9.32 -9.92
CA LEU A 188 -6.91 8.65 -10.58
C LEU A 188 -6.30 9.54 -11.67
N ARG A 189 -5.00 9.78 -11.59
CA ARG A 189 -4.23 10.43 -12.65
C ARG A 189 -3.63 9.39 -13.59
N LEU A 190 -4.02 9.48 -14.86
CA LEU A 190 -3.66 8.53 -15.91
C LEU A 190 -2.41 8.98 -16.67
N PRO A 191 -1.74 8.06 -17.39
CA PRO A 191 -0.62 8.41 -18.25
C PRO A 191 -1.04 9.41 -19.34
N VAL A 192 -0.26 10.47 -19.50
CA VAL A 192 -0.53 11.51 -20.51
C VAL A 192 0.57 11.56 -21.57
N ASN A 193 0.23 12.15 -22.72
CA ASN A 193 1.18 12.53 -23.76
C ASN A 193 1.19 14.05 -23.90
N GLU A 194 2.09 14.70 -23.17
CA GLU A 194 2.27 16.16 -23.17
C GLU A 194 3.73 16.51 -23.51
N PRO A 195 4.14 16.33 -24.78
CA PRO A 195 5.53 16.52 -25.19
C PRO A 195 6.02 17.95 -24.98
N GLU A 196 5.15 18.96 -25.09
CA GLU A 196 5.48 20.37 -24.84
C GLU A 196 5.89 20.64 -23.37
N SER A 197 5.40 19.80 -22.45
CA SER A 197 5.70 19.83 -21.01
C SER A 197 6.86 18.89 -20.64
N GLY A 198 7.58 18.33 -21.62
CA GLY A 198 8.64 17.33 -21.38
C GLY A 198 8.12 15.96 -20.94
N MET A 199 6.86 15.66 -21.23
CA MET A 199 6.17 14.41 -20.86
C MET A 199 5.70 13.65 -22.12
N PRO A 200 6.61 13.29 -23.05
CA PRO A 200 6.23 12.54 -24.24
C PRO A 200 5.86 11.10 -23.87
N MET A 201 4.79 10.59 -24.48
CA MET A 201 4.47 9.16 -24.47
C MET A 201 5.31 8.39 -25.50
N PHE A 202 5.58 9.02 -26.65
CA PHE A 202 6.26 8.43 -27.79
C PHE A 202 7.57 9.16 -28.07
N VAL A 203 8.66 8.40 -28.23
CA VAL A 203 9.97 8.91 -28.63
C VAL A 203 10.51 8.07 -29.78
N GLU A 204 10.56 8.68 -30.97
CA GLU A 204 11.18 8.06 -32.14
C GLU A 204 12.70 8.33 -32.13
N GLN A 205 13.45 7.46 -31.46
CA GLN A 205 14.90 7.58 -31.37
C GLN A 205 15.58 6.22 -31.47
N TYR A 206 16.61 6.14 -32.33
CA TYR A 206 17.52 5.00 -32.42
C TYR A 206 18.80 5.30 -31.64
N GLY A 207 19.40 4.25 -31.06
CA GLY A 207 20.57 4.36 -30.19
C GLY A 207 20.65 3.16 -29.25
N GLU A 208 21.59 3.18 -28.31
CA GLU A 208 21.69 2.15 -27.28
C GLU A 208 20.93 2.59 -26.03
N PHE A 209 19.91 1.81 -25.65
CA PHE A 209 19.10 2.07 -24.47
C PHE A 209 19.10 0.84 -23.56
N GLU A 210 19.63 0.99 -22.35
CA GLU A 210 19.58 -0.09 -21.36
C GLU A 210 18.17 -0.23 -20.77
N VAL A 211 17.64 -1.45 -20.82
CA VAL A 211 16.44 -1.88 -20.09
C VAL A 211 16.83 -2.95 -19.09
N ARG A 212 16.72 -2.62 -17.80
CA ARG A 212 16.92 -3.55 -16.69
C ARG A 212 15.60 -4.22 -16.31
N VAL A 213 15.57 -5.55 -16.30
CA VAL A 213 14.38 -6.34 -16.04
C VAL A 213 14.59 -7.16 -14.77
N LYS A 214 13.75 -6.96 -13.75
CA LYS A 214 13.68 -7.87 -12.59
C LYS A 214 12.89 -9.11 -13.02
N ALA A 215 13.55 -10.27 -13.07
CA ALA A 215 12.93 -11.55 -13.41
C ALA A 215 13.65 -12.71 -12.74
N ARG A 216 12.87 -13.63 -12.14
CA ARG A 216 13.38 -14.78 -11.36
C ARG A 216 14.37 -14.34 -10.27
N ASP A 217 13.99 -13.30 -9.53
CA ASP A 217 14.72 -12.74 -8.39
C ASP A 217 16.14 -12.26 -8.76
N ARG A 218 16.29 -11.84 -10.02
CA ARG A 218 17.55 -11.33 -10.58
C ARG A 218 17.27 -10.13 -11.48
N MET A 219 18.25 -9.24 -11.56
CA MET A 219 18.26 -8.18 -12.54
C MET A 219 18.94 -8.67 -13.82
N HIS A 220 18.28 -8.49 -14.96
CA HIS A 220 18.81 -8.78 -16.29
C HIS A 220 18.95 -7.47 -17.05
N SER A 221 20.06 -7.26 -17.75
CA SER A 221 20.27 -6.07 -18.58
C SER A 221 20.10 -6.43 -20.05
N TYR A 222 19.27 -5.65 -20.75
CA TYR A 222 19.09 -5.73 -22.20
C TYR A 222 19.43 -4.37 -22.81
N VAL A 223 20.13 -4.36 -23.95
CA VAL A 223 20.38 -3.14 -24.72
C VAL A 223 19.48 -3.14 -25.94
N PHE A 224 18.56 -2.18 -26.00
CA PHE A 224 17.68 -1.98 -27.15
C PHE A 224 18.36 -1.02 -28.13
N HIS A 225 18.11 -1.22 -29.43
CA HIS A 225 18.59 -0.33 -30.49
C HIS A 225 17.63 0.84 -30.79
N TYR A 226 16.54 0.94 -30.03
CA TYR A 226 15.48 1.93 -30.12
C TYR A 226 14.99 2.32 -28.73
N HIS A 227 14.42 3.52 -28.61
CA HIS A 227 13.94 4.04 -27.33
C HIS A 227 12.80 3.15 -26.78
N PRO A 228 12.85 2.68 -25.51
CA PRO A 228 11.82 1.78 -24.96
C PRO A 228 10.42 2.38 -24.77
N LEU A 229 10.28 3.70 -24.96
CA LEU A 229 9.01 4.42 -24.95
C LEU A 229 8.62 4.80 -26.40
N ASP A 230 8.36 3.79 -27.23
CA ASP A 230 8.08 3.89 -28.66
C ASP A 230 6.63 3.56 -29.02
N ILE A 231 5.72 3.56 -28.04
CA ILE A 231 4.29 3.28 -28.25
C ILE A 231 3.55 4.59 -28.58
N ILE A 232 2.91 4.65 -29.75
CA ILE A 232 2.17 5.83 -30.25
C ILE A 232 0.78 5.97 -29.59
N GLY A 233 0.24 4.88 -29.03
CA GLY A 233 -1.03 4.87 -28.34
C GLY A 233 -1.37 3.47 -27.81
N TRP A 234 -2.32 3.40 -26.88
CA TRP A 234 -2.74 2.17 -26.22
C TRP A 234 -4.23 2.20 -25.87
N ASP A 235 -4.80 1.01 -25.65
CA ASP A 235 -6.13 0.78 -25.08
C ASP A 235 -6.06 -0.46 -24.19
N GLY A 236 -6.84 -0.50 -23.11
CA GLY A 236 -6.85 -1.60 -22.16
C GLY A 236 -7.20 -1.20 -20.73
N CYS A 237 -7.19 -2.19 -19.83
CA CYS A 237 -7.60 -2.04 -18.43
C CYS A 237 -6.49 -2.31 -17.41
N TYR A 238 -5.24 -2.42 -17.85
CA TYR A 238 -4.08 -2.70 -17.00
C TYR A 238 -2.94 -1.75 -17.33
N TYR A 239 -2.98 -0.57 -16.71
CA TYR A 239 -2.12 0.58 -16.98
C TYR A 239 -1.61 1.18 -15.66
N PRO A 240 -0.46 1.86 -15.66
CA PRO A 240 0.02 2.57 -14.49
C PRO A 240 -0.82 3.81 -14.23
N TYR A 241 -1.00 4.17 -12.97
CA TYR A 241 -1.74 5.37 -12.58
C TYR A 241 -1.20 5.94 -11.27
N ILE A 242 -1.59 7.17 -10.97
CA ILE A 242 -1.35 7.81 -9.68
C ILE A 242 -2.66 8.01 -8.93
N PHE A 243 -2.64 7.75 -7.63
CA PHE A 243 -3.68 8.15 -6.68
C PHE A 243 -3.02 8.91 -5.52
N ASN A 244 -3.48 10.13 -5.20
CA ASN A 244 -2.94 10.86 -4.05
C ASN A 244 -3.70 10.46 -2.79
N ILE A 245 -2.98 10.17 -1.70
CA ILE A 245 -3.59 9.77 -0.42
C ILE A 245 -4.53 10.84 0.17
N GLU A 246 -4.33 12.12 -0.17
CA GLU A 246 -5.18 13.22 0.29
C GLU A 246 -6.56 13.21 -0.38
N ASP A 247 -6.70 12.56 -1.54
CA ASP A 247 -7.98 12.37 -2.21
C ASP A 247 -8.80 11.21 -1.59
N PHE A 248 -8.20 10.43 -0.69
CA PHE A 248 -8.91 9.36 0.02
C PHE A 248 -9.93 9.95 1.01
N ALA A 249 -11.21 9.72 0.77
CA ALA A 249 -12.32 10.15 1.61
C ALA A 249 -12.55 9.16 2.78
N PRO A 250 -12.13 9.48 4.02
CA PRO A 250 -12.13 8.49 5.10
C PRO A 250 -13.55 8.22 5.59
N ILE A 251 -13.90 6.94 5.65
CA ILE A 251 -15.17 6.50 6.21
C ILE A 251 -15.04 6.45 7.74
N THR A 252 -15.96 7.14 8.42
CA THR A 252 -15.97 7.27 9.88
C THR A 252 -17.25 6.68 10.45
N GLY A 253 -17.25 6.33 11.74
CA GLY A 253 -18.36 5.64 12.39
C GLY A 253 -18.76 6.27 13.72
N LYS A 254 -19.98 5.93 14.16
CA LYS A 254 -20.44 6.28 15.51
C LYS A 254 -19.53 5.68 16.58
N LEU A 255 -18.93 4.52 16.29
CA LEU A 255 -17.97 3.80 17.10
C LEU A 255 -16.73 3.53 16.27
N HIS A 256 -15.61 3.22 16.95
CA HIS A 256 -14.33 2.93 16.32
C HIS A 256 -14.45 1.84 15.26
N MET A 257 -14.18 2.22 14.01
CA MET A 257 -14.22 1.33 12.86
C MET A 257 -12.92 0.51 12.78
N PRO A 258 -12.99 -0.79 12.43
CA PRO A 258 -11.80 -1.61 12.34
C PRO A 258 -10.92 -1.17 11.14
N PRO A 259 -9.60 -1.41 11.18
CA PRO A 259 -8.65 -0.97 10.16
C PRO A 259 -9.03 -1.26 8.71
N PRO A 260 -9.72 -2.37 8.35
CA PRO A 260 -10.14 -2.61 6.99
C PRO A 260 -10.91 -1.45 6.36
N ILE A 261 -11.63 -0.62 7.12
CA ILE A 261 -12.34 0.54 6.56
C ILE A 261 -11.41 1.55 5.85
N HIS A 262 -10.12 1.53 6.19
CA HIS A 262 -9.07 2.38 5.65
C HIS A 262 -8.34 1.77 4.45
N GLN A 263 -8.75 0.62 3.93
CA GLN A 263 -8.07 0.01 2.78
C GLN A 263 -8.12 0.92 1.56
N THR A 264 -7.00 1.03 0.87
CA THR A 264 -6.81 1.73 -0.39
C THR A 264 -6.55 0.73 -1.50
N PHE A 265 -5.69 -0.27 -1.28
CA PHE A 265 -5.41 -1.32 -2.26
C PHE A 265 -5.41 -2.69 -1.61
N GLU A 266 -5.58 -3.73 -2.42
CA GLU A 266 -5.50 -5.13 -2.01
C GLU A 266 -4.77 -5.93 -3.10
N ALA A 267 -4.02 -6.95 -2.66
CA ALA A 267 -3.42 -7.97 -3.50
C ALA A 267 -3.53 -9.33 -2.80
N HIS A 268 -2.99 -10.39 -3.41
CA HIS A 268 -3.11 -11.73 -2.80
C HIS A 268 -2.31 -11.79 -1.49
N ASN A 269 -3.03 -12.03 -0.39
CA ASN A 269 -2.54 -12.16 0.99
C ASN A 269 -1.98 -10.89 1.65
N PHE A 270 -2.26 -9.70 1.13
CA PHE A 270 -2.00 -8.46 1.87
C PHE A 270 -2.89 -7.31 1.42
N VAL A 271 -3.03 -6.31 2.29
CA VAL A 271 -3.82 -5.10 2.04
C VAL A 271 -2.97 -3.88 2.33
N ILE A 272 -3.24 -2.78 1.63
CA ILE A 272 -2.63 -1.47 1.85
C ILE A 272 -3.72 -0.53 2.32
N CYS A 273 -3.54 0.10 3.48
CA CYS A 273 -4.51 1.02 4.08
C CYS A 273 -3.94 2.44 4.20
N SER A 274 -4.78 3.43 4.00
CA SER A 274 -4.48 4.85 4.20
C SER A 274 -5.24 5.39 5.41
N PHE A 275 -4.53 5.64 6.50
CA PHE A 275 -5.07 6.37 7.63
C PHE A 275 -4.94 7.86 7.34
N CYS A 276 -6.01 8.49 6.88
CA CYS A 276 -6.01 9.91 6.56
C CYS A 276 -6.66 10.75 7.67
N PRO A 277 -6.38 12.08 7.68
CA PRO A 277 -7.03 13.01 8.59
C PRO A 277 -8.56 12.95 8.50
N ARG A 278 -9.23 12.87 9.65
CA ARG A 278 -10.68 12.61 9.70
C ARG A 278 -11.30 12.99 11.04
N MET A 279 -12.63 13.09 11.04
CA MET A 279 -13.42 13.13 12.27
C MET A 279 -13.29 11.81 13.03
N LEU A 280 -13.16 11.90 14.35
CA LEU A 280 -13.12 10.74 15.23
C LEU A 280 -14.54 10.29 15.61
N ASP A 281 -14.60 9.12 16.25
CA ASP A 281 -15.85 8.46 16.63
C ASP A 281 -16.76 9.39 17.46
N TRP A 282 -18.01 9.57 17.03
CA TRP A 282 -18.90 10.62 17.57
C TRP A 282 -19.86 10.15 18.67
N HIS A 283 -19.86 8.87 19.08
CA HIS A 283 -20.59 8.47 20.28
C HIS A 283 -19.97 9.12 21.53
N PRO A 284 -20.75 9.69 22.46
CA PRO A 284 -20.20 10.36 23.65
C PRO A 284 -19.28 9.50 24.52
N HIS A 285 -19.45 8.17 24.46
CA HIS A 285 -18.65 7.18 25.21
C HIS A 285 -17.72 6.34 24.31
N ALA A 286 -17.48 6.73 23.04
CA ALA A 286 -16.55 6.00 22.19
C ALA A 286 -15.10 6.14 22.69
N ILE A 287 -14.33 5.06 22.57
CA ILE A 287 -12.88 5.10 22.65
C ILE A 287 -12.39 5.51 21.25
N LYS A 288 -11.72 6.66 21.16
CA LYS A 288 -11.41 7.32 19.88
C LYS A 288 -10.08 6.90 19.24
N VAL A 289 -9.23 6.25 20.03
CA VAL A 289 -7.99 5.62 19.56
C VAL A 289 -8.23 4.13 19.33
N PRO A 290 -7.39 3.46 18.53
CA PRO A 290 -7.45 2.01 18.38
C PRO A 290 -7.52 1.30 19.72
N TYR A 291 -8.26 0.19 19.78
CA TYR A 291 -8.34 -0.65 20.97
C TYR A 291 -7.10 -1.53 21.11
N ASN A 292 -6.78 -1.94 22.34
CA ASN A 292 -5.79 -2.99 22.56
C ASN A 292 -6.26 -4.27 21.88
N HIS A 293 -5.37 -4.90 21.10
CA HIS A 293 -5.70 -6.12 20.39
C HIS A 293 -4.48 -7.00 20.14
N SER A 294 -4.76 -8.21 19.68
CA SER A 294 -3.78 -9.15 19.16
C SER A 294 -4.39 -9.70 17.89
N ASN A 295 -3.89 -9.22 16.76
CA ASN A 295 -4.38 -9.68 15.47
C ASN A 295 -3.77 -11.06 15.21
N ILE A 296 -4.58 -12.10 15.32
CA ILE A 296 -4.11 -13.48 15.13
C ILE A 296 -4.07 -13.89 13.67
N ASP A 297 -4.47 -13.02 12.74
CA ASP A 297 -4.61 -13.32 11.32
C ASP A 297 -3.65 -12.52 10.43
N SER A 298 -3.04 -11.43 10.93
CA SER A 298 -2.08 -10.64 10.16
C SER A 298 -0.93 -10.07 10.99
N ASP A 299 0.21 -9.91 10.32
CA ASP A 299 1.24 -8.95 10.72
C ASP A 299 0.81 -7.56 10.24
N GLU A 300 1.02 -6.53 11.06
CA GLU A 300 0.62 -5.15 10.76
C GLU A 300 1.84 -4.24 10.67
N VAL A 301 2.11 -3.69 9.48
CA VAL A 301 3.17 -2.70 9.29
C VAL A 301 2.57 -1.31 9.16
N LEU A 302 2.92 -0.39 10.04
CA LEU A 302 2.57 1.03 9.89
C LEU A 302 3.79 1.86 9.52
N TYR A 303 3.66 2.67 8.49
CA TYR A 303 4.57 3.73 8.08
C TYR A 303 3.94 5.09 8.35
N TYR A 304 4.62 5.88 9.20
CA TYR A 304 4.13 7.15 9.68
C TYR A 304 4.52 8.28 8.74
N VAL A 305 3.53 8.97 8.16
CA VAL A 305 3.76 9.97 7.10
C VAL A 305 3.75 11.37 7.66
N GLU A 306 2.66 11.80 8.31
CA GLU A 306 2.51 13.17 8.78
C GLU A 306 1.55 13.25 9.97
N GLY A 307 1.64 14.34 10.73
CA GLY A 307 0.68 14.67 11.78
C GLY A 307 1.07 14.14 13.15
N ASN A 308 0.10 14.18 14.08
CA ASN A 308 0.30 13.77 15.46
C ASN A 308 -0.31 12.38 15.70
N PHE A 309 0.54 11.40 16.01
CA PHE A 309 0.17 10.00 16.17
C PHE A 309 -0.44 9.75 17.55
N GLY A 310 -1.70 10.16 17.73
CA GLY A 310 -2.35 10.27 19.04
C GLY A 310 -2.43 8.98 19.86
N SER A 311 -2.23 7.81 19.25
CA SER A 311 -2.25 6.51 19.93
C SER A 311 -0.88 6.06 20.47
N ARG A 312 0.23 6.62 19.98
CA ARG A 312 1.60 6.15 20.27
C ARG A 312 2.52 7.28 20.74
N LYS A 313 3.43 6.96 21.66
CA LYS A 313 4.47 7.89 22.14
C LYS A 313 5.82 7.50 21.55
N GLY A 314 6.63 8.49 21.16
CA GLY A 314 7.98 8.26 20.62
C GLY A 314 8.02 7.81 19.15
N ILE A 315 6.90 7.90 18.45
CA ILE A 315 6.82 7.73 17.00
C ILE A 315 6.95 9.10 16.33
N GLU A 316 7.78 9.16 15.31
CA GLU A 316 8.07 10.36 14.54
C GLU A 316 7.75 10.15 13.05
N VAL A 317 7.63 11.24 12.31
CA VAL A 317 7.46 11.20 10.85
C VAL A 317 8.57 10.37 10.20
N GLY A 318 8.17 9.43 9.34
CA GLY A 318 9.04 8.47 8.69
C GLY A 318 9.42 7.25 9.53
N SER A 319 8.86 7.07 10.73
CA SER A 319 8.99 5.82 11.50
C SER A 319 8.24 4.67 10.84
N LEU A 320 8.66 3.43 11.12
CA LEU A 320 8.00 2.24 10.59
C LEU A 320 7.91 1.15 11.67
N THR A 321 6.72 0.71 12.03
CA THR A 321 6.53 -0.31 13.06
C THR A 321 5.98 -1.60 12.48
N LEU A 322 6.40 -2.74 13.01
CA LEU A 322 5.87 -4.06 12.71
C LEU A 322 5.23 -4.63 13.98
N HIS A 323 3.96 -5.03 13.89
CA HIS A 323 3.24 -5.75 14.92
C HIS A 323 3.00 -7.18 14.45
N PRO A 324 3.80 -8.16 14.88
CA PRO A 324 3.65 -9.53 14.42
C PRO A 324 2.33 -10.15 14.88
N GLN A 325 1.81 -11.04 14.06
CA GLN A 325 0.60 -11.82 14.27
C GLN A 325 0.61 -12.49 15.66
N GLY A 326 -0.48 -12.30 16.39
CA GLY A 326 -0.70 -12.84 17.73
C GLY A 326 -0.02 -12.08 18.86
N ILE A 327 0.83 -11.08 18.57
CA ILE A 327 1.50 -10.27 19.59
C ILE A 327 0.58 -9.11 20.03
N PRO A 328 0.31 -8.95 21.34
CA PRO A 328 -0.50 -7.85 21.84
C PRO A 328 0.12 -6.48 21.57
N HIS A 329 -0.70 -5.57 21.07
CA HIS A 329 -0.34 -4.17 20.87
C HIS A 329 -1.60 -3.28 20.96
N GLY A 330 -1.41 -1.96 20.93
CA GLY A 330 -2.51 -1.02 21.10
C GLY A 330 -2.05 0.36 21.56
N PRO A 331 -2.97 1.21 22.03
CA PRO A 331 -2.66 2.54 22.49
C PRO A 331 -1.67 2.51 23.66
N HIS A 332 -0.69 3.41 23.66
CA HIS A 332 0.24 3.54 24.78
C HIS A 332 -0.50 4.00 26.05
N PRO A 333 0.00 3.66 27.26
CA PRO A 333 -0.58 4.12 28.52
C PRO A 333 -0.92 5.62 28.54
N GLY A 334 -2.19 5.93 28.86
CA GLY A 334 -2.71 7.31 28.98
C GLY A 334 -3.18 7.97 27.68
N THR A 335 -2.99 7.35 26.50
CA THR A 335 -3.43 7.97 25.24
C THR A 335 -4.93 7.85 25.01
N ILE A 336 -5.57 6.81 25.55
CA ILE A 336 -7.04 6.68 25.56
C ILE A 336 -7.66 7.91 26.24
N GLU A 337 -7.27 8.19 27.49
CA GLU A 337 -7.80 9.30 28.28
C GLU A 337 -7.53 10.65 27.62
N ALA A 338 -6.32 10.84 27.08
CA ALA A 338 -5.95 12.06 26.37
C ALA A 338 -6.80 12.29 25.11
N SER A 339 -7.20 11.21 24.42
CA SER A 339 -7.97 11.29 23.17
C SER A 339 -9.47 11.56 23.35
N MET A 340 -10.03 11.36 24.56
CA MET A 340 -11.48 11.36 24.78
C MET A 340 -12.18 12.65 24.30
N GLN A 341 -11.50 13.79 24.40
CA GLN A 341 -12.05 15.10 24.00
C GLN A 341 -11.79 15.48 22.55
N HIS A 342 -10.96 14.73 21.82
CA HIS A 342 -10.61 15.06 20.44
C HIS A 342 -11.78 14.74 19.50
N ALA A 343 -12.18 15.69 18.65
CA ALA A 343 -13.19 15.44 17.61
C ALA A 343 -12.56 15.05 16.26
N TYR A 344 -11.25 15.24 16.12
CA TYR A 344 -10.53 15.16 14.85
C TYR A 344 -9.13 14.60 15.08
N THR A 345 -8.60 13.89 14.08
CA THR A 345 -7.18 13.51 14.00
C THR A 345 -6.57 14.02 12.71
N GLY A 346 -5.36 14.56 12.83
CA GLY A 346 -4.51 14.95 11.69
C GLY A 346 -3.49 13.88 11.30
N GLU A 347 -3.60 12.67 11.85
CA GLU A 347 -2.71 11.55 11.56
C GLU A 347 -2.81 11.14 10.08
N LEU A 348 -1.65 11.04 9.44
CA LEU A 348 -1.47 10.44 8.12
C LEU A 348 -0.49 9.27 8.22
N ALA A 349 -0.94 8.06 7.89
CA ALA A 349 -0.10 6.86 7.89
C ALA A 349 -0.51 5.90 6.76
N VAL A 350 0.48 5.17 6.25
CA VAL A 350 0.27 4.04 5.33
C VAL A 350 0.49 2.76 6.10
N MET A 351 -0.44 1.82 5.98
CA MET A 351 -0.31 0.51 6.60
C MET A 351 -0.29 -0.58 5.55
N CYS A 352 0.48 -1.64 5.80
CA CYS A 352 0.41 -2.89 5.05
C CYS A 352 0.19 -4.04 6.02
N ASP A 353 -0.98 -4.68 5.94
CA ASP A 353 -1.26 -5.88 6.72
C ASP A 353 -1.02 -7.10 5.83
N THR A 354 -0.29 -8.08 6.34
CA THR A 354 0.03 -9.31 5.60
C THR A 354 -0.55 -10.52 6.32
N PHE A 355 -1.24 -11.39 5.58
CA PHE A 355 -1.88 -12.59 6.14
C PHE A 355 -0.92 -13.79 6.22
N ARG A 356 0.30 -13.64 5.71
CA ARG A 356 1.44 -14.48 6.07
C ARG A 356 2.37 -13.71 7.00
N PRO A 357 3.08 -14.41 7.90
CA PRO A 357 4.15 -13.80 8.69
C PRO A 357 5.15 -13.07 7.80
N LEU A 358 5.57 -11.91 8.25
CA LEU A 358 6.50 -11.03 7.59
C LEU A 358 7.87 -11.11 8.27
N PHE A 359 8.93 -11.26 7.47
CA PHE A 359 10.27 -11.46 8.01
C PHE A 359 11.11 -10.20 7.85
N PRO A 360 11.80 -9.74 8.91
CA PRO A 360 12.72 -8.62 8.81
C PRO A 360 13.99 -9.03 8.05
N THR A 361 14.51 -8.14 7.22
CA THR A 361 15.84 -8.30 6.62
C THR A 361 16.93 -7.93 7.61
N LYS A 362 18.19 -8.25 7.29
CA LYS A 362 19.35 -7.77 8.05
C LYS A 362 19.35 -6.24 8.19
N ALA A 363 18.97 -5.52 7.13
CA ALA A 363 18.88 -4.07 7.17
C ALA A 363 17.83 -3.58 8.16
N ALA A 364 16.66 -4.24 8.28
CA ALA A 364 15.68 -3.88 9.29
C ALA A 364 16.17 -4.14 10.72
N LEU A 365 16.85 -5.25 10.96
CA LEU A 365 17.41 -5.58 12.28
C LEU A 365 18.49 -4.58 12.72
N GLU A 366 19.30 -4.08 11.79
CA GLU A 366 20.30 -3.03 12.08
C GLU A 366 19.67 -1.68 12.46
N LEU A 367 18.39 -1.48 12.15
CA LEU A 367 17.66 -0.24 12.39
C LEU A 367 16.57 -0.38 13.46
N GLU A 368 16.53 -1.54 14.13
CA GLU A 368 15.55 -1.84 15.17
C GLU A 368 15.69 -0.90 16.37
N ASP A 369 14.56 -0.44 16.89
CA ASP A 369 14.53 0.20 18.20
C ASP A 369 14.21 -0.86 19.25
N ILE A 370 15.24 -1.48 19.81
CA ILE A 370 15.11 -2.55 20.81
C ILE A 370 14.34 -2.12 22.07
N LYS A 371 14.16 -0.82 22.29
CA LYS A 371 13.40 -0.27 23.42
C LYS A 371 11.91 -0.12 23.11
N TYR A 372 11.49 -0.32 21.87
CA TYR A 372 10.11 -0.14 21.46
C TYR A 372 9.11 -1.01 22.24
N PRO A 373 9.33 -2.32 22.47
CA PRO A 373 8.41 -3.12 23.28
C PRO A 373 8.23 -2.56 24.69
N ALA A 374 9.31 -2.04 25.28
CA ALA A 374 9.29 -1.44 26.61
C ALA A 374 8.50 -0.11 26.67
N SER A 375 8.11 0.47 25.52
CA SER A 375 7.33 1.72 25.50
C SER A 375 5.91 1.59 26.07
N TRP A 376 5.44 0.35 26.29
CA TRP A 376 4.21 0.04 27.01
C TRP A 376 4.38 -0.19 28.52
N GLU A 377 5.60 -0.19 29.08
CA GLU A 377 5.87 -0.51 30.50
C GLU A 377 5.33 0.55 31.51
N GLY A 378 4.76 1.66 31.03
CA GLY A 378 4.17 2.70 31.87
C GLY A 378 2.87 2.29 32.57
N GLU A 379 2.45 3.05 33.59
CA GLU A 379 1.17 2.81 34.27
C GLU A 379 -0.02 2.96 33.31
N HIS A 380 -0.66 1.84 32.96
CA HIS A 380 -1.87 1.79 32.12
C HIS A 380 -3.07 2.53 32.71
N PHE A 381 -3.05 2.85 34.02
CA PHE A 381 -4.12 3.57 34.71
C PHE A 381 -3.54 4.63 35.65
N PRO A 382 -3.17 5.84 35.15
CA PRO A 382 -2.54 6.86 35.99
C PRO A 382 -3.38 7.38 37.17
N ARG A 383 -4.62 6.90 37.39
CA ARG A 383 -5.54 7.39 38.44
C ARG A 383 -6.51 6.36 39.03
N LEU A 384 -6.20 5.07 39.09
CA LEU A 384 -6.85 4.23 40.11
C LEU A 384 -6.10 4.42 41.44
N LYS A 385 -6.36 5.55 42.12
CA LYS A 385 -6.04 5.62 43.56
C LYS A 385 -6.70 4.40 44.20
N ALA A 386 -5.93 3.64 44.98
CA ALA A 386 -6.29 2.32 45.52
C ALA A 386 -7.60 2.25 46.36
N ASN A 387 -8.41 3.31 46.43
CA ASN A 387 -9.62 3.42 47.23
C ASN A 387 -10.75 4.28 46.59
N GLN A 388 -10.77 4.52 45.27
CA GLN A 388 -11.98 5.08 44.66
C GLN A 388 -13.01 3.97 44.39
N PRO A 389 -14.22 4.02 44.98
CA PRO A 389 -15.27 3.06 44.66
C PRO A 389 -15.63 3.25 43.18
N VAL A 390 -15.36 2.25 42.36
CA VAL A 390 -15.94 2.19 41.02
C VAL A 390 -17.42 1.91 41.22
N GLY A 391 -18.25 2.95 41.10
CA GLY A 391 -19.71 2.87 41.20
C GLY A 391 -20.28 2.01 40.09
N GLY A 392 -20.23 0.69 40.28
CA GLY A 392 -20.90 -0.29 39.46
C GLY A 392 -21.44 -1.37 40.39
N ASN A 393 -22.76 -1.57 40.36
CA ASN A 393 -23.42 -2.62 41.12
C ASN A 393 -22.90 -3.99 40.66
N PHE A 394 -21.87 -4.51 41.32
CA PHE A 394 -21.48 -5.91 41.18
C PHE A 394 -22.48 -6.76 41.96
N VAL A 395 -23.31 -7.49 41.24
CA VAL A 395 -24.16 -8.53 41.81
C VAL A 395 -23.25 -9.62 42.37
N GLN A 396 -23.20 -9.74 43.70
CA GLN A 396 -22.55 -10.85 44.39
C GLN A 396 -23.33 -12.15 44.10
N GLY A 397 -22.89 -12.92 43.11
CA GLY A 397 -23.37 -14.28 42.88
C GLY A 397 -22.67 -15.27 43.81
N LYS A 398 -23.44 -16.07 44.55
CA LYS A 398 -22.95 -17.26 45.28
C LYS A 398 -22.98 -18.47 44.35
N ILE A 399 -21.87 -19.20 44.21
CA ILE A 399 -21.88 -20.57 43.68
C ILE A 399 -21.56 -21.53 44.83
N LYS A 400 -22.50 -22.44 45.14
CA LYS A 400 -22.36 -23.58 46.07
C LYS A 400 -21.77 -23.27 47.46
N GLY A 401 -22.18 -22.17 48.09
CA GLY A 401 -22.12 -22.03 49.55
C GLY A 401 -20.74 -21.94 50.22
N LYS A 402 -19.62 -21.86 49.49
CA LYS A 402 -18.28 -21.67 50.11
C LYS A 402 -17.70 -20.29 49.78
N LYS A 403 -17.28 -19.56 50.83
CA LYS A 403 -16.46 -18.35 50.70
C LYS A 403 -15.03 -18.76 50.34
N ILE A 404 -14.52 -18.30 49.20
CA ILE A 404 -13.12 -18.48 48.82
C ILE A 404 -12.36 -17.19 49.14
N LYS A 405 -11.36 -17.26 50.02
CA LYS A 405 -10.32 -16.25 50.17
C LYS A 405 -9.09 -16.73 49.39
N ALA A 406 -8.77 -16.10 48.27
CA ALA A 406 -7.50 -16.32 47.59
C ALA A 406 -6.51 -15.23 48.00
N LYS A 407 -5.35 -15.62 48.54
CA LYS A 407 -4.17 -14.74 48.64
C LYS A 407 -3.42 -14.79 47.30
N PHE A 408 -2.94 -13.64 46.86
CA PHE A 408 -2.19 -13.46 45.62
C PHE A 408 -0.76 -14.01 45.80
N GLY A 409 -0.28 -14.89 44.90
CA GLY A 409 1.16 -15.13 44.73
C GLY A 409 1.75 -16.54 44.92
N GLU A 410 0.96 -17.59 45.17
CA GLU A 410 1.50 -18.97 45.17
C GLU A 410 1.15 -19.71 43.88
N MET A 411 2.16 -20.26 43.19
CA MET A 411 1.95 -21.22 42.11
C MET A 411 1.37 -22.51 42.70
N VAL A 412 0.21 -22.92 42.20
CA VAL A 412 -0.35 -24.25 42.47
C VAL A 412 0.15 -25.18 41.39
N ASP A 413 1.06 -26.09 41.76
CA ASP A 413 1.49 -27.19 40.91
C ASP A 413 0.35 -28.22 40.82
N PHE A 414 -0.16 -28.45 39.61
CA PHE A 414 -1.09 -29.55 39.35
C PHE A 414 -0.27 -30.73 38.83
N GLY A 415 0.44 -31.40 39.74
CA GLY A 415 1.06 -32.68 39.46
C GLY A 415 0.03 -33.67 38.92
N GLY A 416 0.25 -34.17 37.72
CA GLY A 416 -0.56 -35.24 37.12
C GLY A 416 -0.44 -35.29 35.60
N ASP A 417 0.32 -36.27 35.11
CA ASP A 417 0.25 -36.77 33.74
C ASP A 417 -1.22 -37.05 33.36
N ASN A 418 -1.81 -36.19 32.53
CA ASN A 418 -3.07 -36.46 31.84
C ASN A 418 -3.10 -35.65 30.54
N ARG A 419 -2.42 -36.18 29.51
CA ARG A 419 -2.72 -35.81 28.12
C ARG A 419 -4.09 -36.40 27.75
N PRO A 420 -5.07 -35.61 27.30
CA PRO A 420 -6.30 -36.17 26.74
C PRO A 420 -5.99 -36.88 25.41
N PRO A 421 -6.64 -38.02 25.11
CA PRO A 421 -6.40 -38.76 23.87
C PRO A 421 -6.91 -37.97 22.66
N ALA A 422 -6.18 -38.07 21.55
CA ALA A 422 -6.56 -37.49 20.26
C ALA A 422 -7.89 -38.08 19.78
N PHE A 423 -8.87 -37.22 19.49
CA PHE A 423 -10.11 -37.64 18.85
C PHE A 423 -9.92 -37.69 17.33
N ALA A 424 -10.09 -38.88 16.78
CA ALA A 424 -10.15 -39.17 15.35
C ALA A 424 -11.46 -38.61 14.74
N LEU A 425 -11.36 -37.95 13.59
CA LEU A 425 -12.51 -37.49 12.81
C LEU A 425 -13.01 -38.61 11.89
N SER A 426 -14.32 -38.85 11.90
CA SER A 426 -15.06 -39.54 10.83
C SER A 426 -16.41 -38.84 10.61
N PRO A 427 -16.92 -38.72 9.36
CA PRO A 427 -17.95 -37.75 9.00
C PRO A 427 -19.35 -38.38 8.89
N THR A 428 -20.40 -37.69 9.35
CA THR A 428 -21.76 -37.77 8.77
C THR A 428 -22.73 -36.67 9.29
N ALA A 429 -23.27 -35.91 8.33
CA ALA A 429 -24.61 -35.28 8.23
C ALA A 429 -25.07 -34.11 9.15
N PRO A 430 -26.00 -33.25 8.65
CA PRO A 430 -25.95 -31.80 8.83
C PRO A 430 -27.05 -31.21 9.74
N ALA A 431 -26.81 -30.02 10.30
CA ALA A 431 -27.86 -29.17 10.87
C ALA A 431 -27.58 -27.67 10.70
N ALA A 432 -28.41 -27.05 9.86
CA ALA A 432 -29.02 -25.72 9.93
C ALA A 432 -28.30 -24.53 10.62
N GLY A 433 -27.84 -23.58 9.79
CA GLY A 433 -28.27 -22.17 9.80
C GLY A 433 -28.10 -21.32 11.07
N SER A 434 -26.98 -20.58 11.16
CA SER A 434 -26.96 -19.22 11.69
C SER A 434 -25.75 -18.46 11.13
N GLY A 435 -25.99 -17.32 10.50
CA GLY A 435 -24.97 -16.54 9.77
C GLY A 435 -23.88 -15.96 10.66
N ALA A 436 -22.66 -16.36 10.39
CA ALA A 436 -21.44 -15.66 10.75
C ALA A 436 -20.49 -15.78 9.54
N ASN A 437 -20.11 -14.63 8.97
CA ASN A 437 -19.16 -14.53 7.88
C ASN A 437 -17.81 -15.12 8.31
N THR A 438 -17.55 -16.35 7.86
CA THR A 438 -16.24 -16.99 7.94
C THR A 438 -15.64 -16.93 6.54
N TRP A 439 -14.50 -16.27 6.42
CA TRP A 439 -13.67 -16.27 5.22
C TRP A 439 -13.13 -17.70 5.05
N ALA A 440 -13.57 -18.38 4.00
CA ALA A 440 -12.90 -19.57 3.49
C ALA A 440 -12.20 -19.18 2.19
N PRO A 441 -10.93 -19.59 1.96
CA PRO A 441 -10.27 -19.35 0.69
C PRO A 441 -11.01 -20.11 -0.43
N ASN A 442 -11.33 -19.42 -1.52
CA ASN A 442 -11.86 -20.07 -2.71
C ASN A 442 -10.85 -21.11 -3.23
N PRO A 443 -11.28 -22.30 -3.67
CA PRO A 443 -10.40 -23.21 -4.38
C PRO A 443 -9.92 -22.55 -5.69
N PRO A 444 -8.69 -22.87 -6.16
CA PRO A 444 -8.15 -22.29 -7.39
C PRO A 444 -9.05 -22.64 -8.58
N ALA A 445 -9.27 -21.65 -9.46
CA ALA A 445 -9.95 -21.85 -10.73
C ALA A 445 -9.21 -22.92 -11.56
N PRO A 446 -9.92 -23.81 -12.27
CA PRO A 446 -9.26 -24.81 -13.11
C PRO A 446 -8.48 -24.14 -14.24
N ALA A 447 -7.22 -24.52 -14.39
CA ALA A 447 -6.33 -24.08 -15.46
C ALA A 447 -6.94 -24.39 -16.83
N THR A 448 -7.24 -23.34 -17.61
CA THR A 448 -7.47 -23.45 -19.04
C THR A 448 -6.12 -23.54 -19.75
N ALA A 449 -5.89 -24.64 -20.45
CA ALA A 449 -4.69 -24.88 -21.24
C ALA A 449 -4.52 -23.80 -22.34
N PRO A 450 -3.28 -23.40 -22.70
CA PRO A 450 -3.05 -22.40 -23.72
C PRO A 450 -3.39 -22.97 -25.10
N ALA A 451 -4.21 -22.23 -25.86
CA ALA A 451 -4.43 -22.50 -27.27
C ALA A 451 -3.10 -22.34 -28.04
N GLN A 452 -2.62 -23.44 -28.61
CA GLN A 452 -1.49 -23.44 -29.52
C GLN A 452 -1.86 -22.66 -30.80
N ALA A 453 -1.09 -21.62 -31.10
CA ALA A 453 -1.06 -21.03 -32.43
C ALA A 453 -0.33 -21.98 -33.37
N SER A 454 -1.04 -22.58 -34.32
CA SER A 454 -0.44 -23.28 -35.46
C SER A 454 -0.54 -22.42 -36.72
N SER A 455 0.60 -21.96 -37.20
CA SER A 455 0.81 -21.51 -38.57
C SER A 455 0.71 -22.67 -39.55
N ASN A 456 -0.09 -22.55 -40.61
CA ASN A 456 0.25 -22.82 -42.01
C ASN A 456 -0.99 -23.08 -42.87
N GLY A 457 -0.93 -22.61 -44.12
CA GLY A 457 -1.43 -23.40 -45.25
C GLY A 457 -2.65 -22.84 -45.98
N VAL A 458 -2.36 -22.06 -47.02
CA VAL A 458 -3.17 -21.82 -48.21
C VAL A 458 -3.93 -23.08 -48.65
N HIS A 459 -5.23 -22.98 -48.92
CA HIS A 459 -5.86 -23.66 -50.06
C HIS A 459 -7.20 -22.99 -50.46
N ALA A 460 -7.26 -22.62 -51.72
CA ALA A 460 -8.47 -22.19 -52.41
C ALA A 460 -9.39 -23.40 -52.70
N ASN A 461 -10.70 -23.22 -52.57
CA ASN A 461 -11.67 -23.70 -53.56
C ASN A 461 -13.05 -23.10 -53.32
N GLY A 462 -13.67 -22.61 -54.39
CA GLY A 462 -15.03 -22.06 -54.36
C GLY A 462 -16.10 -23.14 -54.52
N SER A 463 -17.35 -22.76 -54.25
CA SER A 463 -18.50 -22.97 -55.14
C SER A 463 -19.81 -22.54 -54.48
N ASN A 464 -20.58 -21.79 -55.30
CA ASN A 464 -22.03 -21.55 -55.37
C ASN A 464 -23.00 -22.06 -54.29
N GLY A 465 -23.94 -21.17 -53.94
CA GLY A 465 -25.26 -21.52 -53.42
C GLY A 465 -26.20 -20.32 -53.31
N HIS A 466 -27.04 -20.10 -54.32
CA HIS A 466 -28.17 -19.14 -54.32
C HIS A 466 -29.22 -19.46 -53.25
N ALA A 467 -29.82 -18.43 -52.62
CA ALA A 467 -31.25 -18.08 -52.80
C ALA A 467 -31.80 -17.02 -51.82
N LYS A 468 -32.40 -15.98 -52.43
CA LYS A 468 -33.68 -15.28 -52.12
C LYS A 468 -33.91 -14.54 -50.78
N LYS A 469 -33.89 -13.20 -50.93
CA LYS A 469 -34.92 -12.18 -50.59
C LYS A 469 -35.93 -12.47 -49.46
N ASN A 470 -35.97 -11.57 -48.48
CA ASN A 470 -37.14 -10.72 -48.19
C ASN A 470 -36.70 -9.45 -47.46
N GLY A 471 -37.26 -8.31 -47.85
CA GLY A 471 -36.83 -7.00 -47.38
C GLY A 471 -37.69 -6.44 -46.25
N SER A 472 -37.16 -5.41 -45.59
CA SER A 472 -37.93 -4.25 -45.16
C SER A 472 -36.99 -3.06 -45.01
N THR A 473 -37.24 -2.04 -45.82
CA THR A 473 -36.62 -0.72 -45.78
C THR A 473 -37.17 0.09 -44.61
N THR A 474 -36.31 0.67 -43.79
CA THR A 474 -36.55 1.98 -43.18
C THR A 474 -35.22 2.70 -42.95
N LYS A 475 -35.17 3.94 -43.44
CA LYS A 475 -34.01 4.83 -43.54
C LYS A 475 -33.59 5.38 -42.18
N LEU A 476 -32.29 5.44 -41.92
CA LEU A 476 -31.68 6.35 -40.93
C LEU A 476 -30.75 7.31 -41.69
N ASN A 477 -31.08 8.59 -41.65
CA ASN A 477 -30.24 9.70 -42.08
C ASN A 477 -29.20 10.02 -41.01
N GLY A 478 -27.99 10.44 -41.41
CA GLY A 478 -27.16 11.29 -40.55
C GLY A 478 -25.66 11.11 -40.65
N ALA A 479 -25.06 11.79 -41.63
CA ALA A 479 -23.72 12.41 -41.61
C ALA A 479 -22.47 11.55 -41.30
N ARG A 480 -21.75 11.19 -42.36
CA ARG A 480 -20.33 10.80 -42.34
C ARG A 480 -19.54 11.94 -43.02
N ALA A 481 -18.66 12.61 -42.28
CA ALA A 481 -17.75 13.61 -42.83
C ALA A 481 -16.43 12.95 -43.28
N GLU A 482 -15.90 13.48 -44.38
CA GLU A 482 -14.86 12.95 -45.24
C GLU A 482 -13.45 13.00 -44.64
N VAL A 483 -12.64 11.99 -44.95
CA VAL A 483 -11.19 11.99 -44.79
C VAL A 483 -10.58 12.56 -46.09
N LYS A 484 -9.97 13.75 -46.02
CA LYS A 484 -9.15 14.31 -47.09
C LYS A 484 -7.69 13.95 -46.86
N ALA A 485 -7.17 13.06 -47.71
CA ALA A 485 -5.73 12.87 -47.90
C ALA A 485 -5.17 14.05 -48.70
N MET A 486 -4.12 14.70 -48.19
CA MET A 486 -3.29 15.64 -48.96
C MET A 486 -1.85 15.17 -48.96
N THR A 487 -1.45 14.61 -50.10
CA THR A 487 -0.08 14.36 -50.55
C THR A 487 0.70 15.68 -50.70
N LYS A 488 1.90 15.77 -50.09
CA LYS A 488 2.88 16.83 -50.37
C LYS A 488 3.80 16.41 -51.53
N PRO A 489 4.14 17.29 -52.49
CA PRO A 489 5.12 16.98 -53.51
C PRO A 489 6.55 17.33 -53.07
N ALA A 490 7.50 16.53 -53.55
CA ALA A 490 8.93 16.72 -53.42
C ALA A 490 9.43 17.93 -54.23
N GLY A 491 10.27 18.76 -53.62
CA GLY A 491 11.04 19.80 -54.29
C GLY A 491 12.54 19.55 -54.10
N LYS A 492 13.27 19.48 -55.22
CA LYS A 492 14.74 19.36 -55.29
C LYS A 492 15.32 20.63 -55.92
N LYS A 493 16.52 21.01 -55.47
CA LYS A 493 17.49 22.03 -55.96
C LYS A 493 17.19 23.47 -55.52
N ARG A 494 18.15 24.26 -55.02
CA ARG A 494 19.59 24.35 -55.31
C ARG A 494 20.42 24.48 -54.05
#